data_AF-A0A0F9D6B9-F1
#
_entry.id   AF-A0A0F9D6B9-F1
#
_cell.length_a   1.000
_cell.length_b   1.000
_cell.length_c   1.000
_cell.angle_alpha   90.00
_cell.angle_beta   90.00
_cell.angle_gamma   90.00
#
_symmetry.space_group_name_H-M   'P 1'
#
loop_
_entity.id
_entity.type
_entity.pdbx_description
1 polymer ?
#
loop_
_entity_poly.entity_id
_entity_poly.type
_entity_poly.pdbx_seq_one_letter_code
_entity_poly.pdbx_strand_id
1 'polypeptide(L)'
;MVKITNPLNDTQFHRLTESIDWSNKMLATPRKNRLEAIQQYVGYHYMKDGSQKRVIVPFLKMAIDIHVRLLAARSPRALFSTMQQDLKWTAANLELAVNQIPPEIKFEITLKQLVLEALFGVSVAKVGLHSVGEILGHEYGAPFVDVISLDDLVIDMAAKHIDHVQYMGNDYWLNYEDVMESETFKGKGRSELKPDDFTVQGEAGEKRAEGISVTETAEL
;
A
#
# COMPACT_ATOMS: atom_id res chain seq x y z
N MET A 1 32.19 5.71 -2.27
CA MET A 1 31.76 6.28 -0.96
C MET A 1 30.47 7.04 -1.24
N VAL A 2 29.31 6.38 -1.08
CA VAL A 2 28.00 6.98 -1.35
C VAL A 2 27.71 7.93 -0.20
N LYS A 3 27.70 9.24 -0.46
CA LYS A 3 27.28 10.23 0.53
C LYS A 3 25.79 10.01 0.77
N ILE A 4 25.46 9.45 1.93
CA ILE A 4 24.09 9.44 2.45
C ILE A 4 23.76 10.91 2.72
N THR A 5 23.05 11.53 1.77
CA THR A 5 22.69 12.95 1.79
C THR A 5 21.59 13.19 2.81
N ASN A 6 21.92 13.99 3.81
CA ASN A 6 20.99 14.50 4.82
C ASN A 6 20.01 15.48 4.14
N PRO A 7 18.68 15.27 4.18
CA PRO A 7 17.68 16.08 3.46
C PRO A 7 17.46 17.51 4.01
N LEU A 8 18.32 18.00 4.90
CA LEU A 8 18.15 19.27 5.63
C LEU A 8 18.68 20.53 4.89
N ASN A 9 18.88 20.48 3.57
CA ASN A 9 19.25 21.66 2.79
C ASN A 9 18.09 22.05 1.84
N ASP A 10 17.61 23.29 1.91
CA ASP A 10 16.45 23.79 1.17
C ASP A 10 16.53 23.50 -0.33
N THR A 11 17.74 23.59 -0.91
CA THR A 11 17.97 23.29 -2.33
C THR A 11 17.77 21.81 -2.66
N GLN A 12 18.12 20.90 -1.75
CA GLN A 12 17.92 19.45 -1.95
C GLN A 12 16.47 19.06 -1.75
N PHE A 13 15.76 19.71 -0.82
CA PHE A 13 14.34 19.54 -0.63
C PHE A 13 13.56 19.95 -1.88
N HIS A 14 13.84 21.13 -2.44
CA HIS A 14 13.22 21.59 -3.68
C HIS A 14 13.42 20.60 -4.84
N ARG A 15 14.63 20.05 -4.98
CA ARG A 15 14.92 19.04 -6.01
C ARG A 15 14.13 17.75 -5.81
N LEU A 16 13.92 17.32 -4.56
CA LEU A 16 13.09 16.15 -4.26
C LEU A 16 11.62 16.43 -4.62
N THR A 17 11.09 17.59 -4.24
CA THR A 17 9.72 18.00 -4.58
C THR A 17 9.49 18.04 -6.09
N GLU A 18 10.41 18.66 -6.85
CA GLU A 18 10.33 18.69 -8.32
C GLU A 18 10.34 17.28 -8.93
N SER A 19 11.16 16.37 -8.38
CA SER A 19 11.21 14.97 -8.82
C SER A 19 9.91 14.24 -8.52
N ILE A 20 9.33 14.45 -7.33
CA ILE A 20 8.05 13.86 -6.92
C ILE A 20 6.93 14.37 -7.85
N ASP A 21 6.88 15.67 -8.12
CA ASP A 21 5.88 16.28 -9.01
C ASP A 21 5.95 15.72 -10.44
N TRP A 22 7.17 15.57 -10.96
CA TRP A 22 7.37 14.94 -12.26
C TRP A 22 6.89 13.48 -12.26
N SER A 23 7.18 12.74 -11.18
CA SER A 23 6.78 11.36 -11.04
C SER A 23 5.26 11.20 -10.96
N ASN A 24 4.58 12.06 -10.19
CA ASN A 24 3.13 12.09 -10.09
C ASN A 24 2.48 12.35 -11.45
N LYS A 25 3.03 13.26 -12.27
CA LYS A 25 2.56 13.50 -13.64
C LYS A 25 2.70 12.26 -14.53
N MET A 26 3.76 11.48 -14.35
CA MET A 26 3.94 10.21 -15.09
C MET A 26 2.98 9.12 -14.61
N LEU A 27 2.66 9.08 -13.31
CA LEU A 27 1.69 8.15 -12.73
C LEU A 27 0.23 8.47 -13.09
N ALA A 28 -0.09 9.71 -13.49
CA ALA A 28 -1.45 10.11 -13.86
C ALA A 28 -2.05 9.24 -14.99
N THR A 29 -1.24 8.83 -15.98
CA THR A 29 -1.73 7.98 -17.08
C THR A 29 -2.06 6.55 -16.61
N PRO A 30 -1.15 5.83 -15.91
CA PRO A 30 -1.48 4.56 -15.26
C PRO A 30 -2.71 4.63 -14.33
N ARG A 31 -2.82 5.68 -13.51
CA ARG A 31 -3.96 5.87 -12.59
C ARG A 31 -5.28 6.01 -13.35
N LYS A 32 -5.30 6.80 -14.43
CA LYS A 32 -6.48 6.92 -15.30
C LYS A 32 -6.86 5.58 -15.94
N ASN A 33 -5.89 4.82 -16.46
CA ASN A 33 -6.15 3.51 -17.05
C ASN A 33 -6.70 2.52 -16.01
N ARG A 34 -6.16 2.54 -14.78
CA ARG A 34 -6.68 1.75 -13.65
C ARG A 34 -8.12 2.13 -13.34
N LEU A 35 -8.43 3.43 -13.26
CA LEU A 35 -9.79 3.93 -13.02
C LEU A 35 -10.79 3.41 -14.06
N GLU A 36 -10.44 3.49 -15.34
CA GLU A 36 -11.27 2.99 -16.45
C GLU A 36 -11.49 1.47 -16.37
N ALA A 37 -10.44 0.71 -16.01
CA ALA A 37 -10.53 -0.75 -15.84
C ALA A 37 -11.42 -1.14 -14.64
N ILE A 38 -11.33 -0.41 -13.52
CA ILE A 38 -12.18 -0.62 -12.35
C ILE A 38 -13.64 -0.29 -12.68
N GLN A 39 -13.92 0.79 -13.43
CA GLN A 39 -15.28 1.12 -13.88
C GLN A 39 -15.90 0.00 -14.72
N GLN A 40 -15.11 -0.65 -15.58
CA GLN A 40 -15.56 -1.80 -16.36
C GLN A 40 -15.79 -3.04 -15.50
N TYR A 41 -14.95 -3.27 -14.48
CA TYR A 41 -15.08 -4.37 -13.54
C TYR A 41 -16.34 -4.26 -12.66
N VAL A 42 -16.59 -3.09 -12.10
CA VAL A 42 -17.79 -2.81 -11.29
C VAL A 42 -19.05 -2.88 -12.16
N GLY A 43 -18.99 -2.36 -13.38
CA GLY A 43 -20.07 -2.43 -14.35
C GLY A 43 -21.20 -1.40 -14.13
N TYR A 44 -22.25 -1.51 -14.93
CA TYR A 44 -23.34 -0.51 -14.99
C TYR A 44 -24.24 -0.48 -13.75
N HIS A 45 -24.44 -1.62 -13.09
CA HIS A 45 -25.51 -1.79 -12.09
C HIS A 45 -25.16 -1.37 -10.67
N TYR A 46 -23.87 -1.16 -10.39
CA TYR A 46 -23.40 -0.92 -9.03
C TYR A 46 -23.05 0.54 -8.74
N MET A 47 -23.07 1.44 -9.74
CA MET A 47 -22.69 2.85 -9.57
C MET A 47 -23.32 3.83 -10.57
N LYS A 48 -23.44 5.09 -10.14
CA LYS A 48 -23.86 6.24 -10.96
C LYS A 48 -22.78 6.68 -11.98
N ASP A 49 -21.50 6.46 -11.65
CA ASP A 49 -20.31 6.71 -12.48
C ASP A 49 -19.68 5.40 -13.03
N GLY A 50 -20.44 4.29 -13.04
CA GLY A 50 -19.98 3.01 -13.58
C GLY A 50 -19.89 2.98 -15.11
N SER A 51 -19.49 1.83 -15.68
CA SER A 51 -19.48 1.66 -17.15
C SER A 51 -20.84 1.99 -17.76
N GLN A 52 -20.89 2.90 -18.73
CA GLN A 52 -22.13 3.26 -19.45
C GLN A 52 -22.70 2.11 -20.28
N LYS A 53 -21.91 1.07 -20.54
CA LYS A 53 -22.35 -0.09 -21.32
C LYS A 53 -22.95 -1.14 -20.39
N ARG A 54 -24.23 -1.43 -20.60
CA ARG A 54 -24.92 -2.51 -19.92
C ARG A 54 -24.40 -3.87 -20.41
N VAL A 55 -23.72 -4.59 -19.54
CA VAL A 55 -23.24 -5.96 -19.78
C VAL A 55 -24.09 -6.90 -18.92
N ILE A 56 -24.74 -7.89 -19.55
CA ILE A 56 -25.65 -8.83 -18.87
C ILE A 56 -24.86 -9.82 -17.99
N VAL A 57 -23.69 -10.26 -18.46
CA VAL A 57 -22.80 -11.17 -17.72
C VAL A 57 -21.40 -10.54 -17.66
N PRO A 58 -20.93 -10.10 -16.48
CA PRO A 58 -19.63 -9.45 -16.36
C PRO A 58 -18.49 -10.50 -16.39
N PHE A 59 -18.06 -10.89 -17.60
CA PHE A 59 -16.96 -11.86 -17.78
C PHE A 59 -15.65 -11.39 -17.14
N LEU A 60 -15.38 -10.08 -17.14
CA LEU A 60 -14.20 -9.51 -16.50
C LEU A 60 -14.21 -9.79 -14.99
N LYS A 61 -15.34 -9.58 -14.32
CA LYS A 61 -15.50 -9.88 -12.90
C LYS A 61 -15.28 -11.36 -12.61
N MET A 62 -15.91 -12.23 -13.40
CA MET A 62 -15.75 -13.68 -13.26
C MET A 62 -14.30 -14.12 -13.46
N ALA A 63 -13.60 -13.57 -14.46
CA ALA A 63 -12.19 -13.86 -14.69
C ALA A 63 -11.34 -13.42 -13.49
N ILE A 64 -11.53 -12.20 -13.00
CA ILE A 64 -10.78 -11.68 -11.84
C ILE A 64 -11.03 -12.53 -10.59
N ASP A 65 -12.28 -12.89 -10.30
CA ASP A 65 -12.63 -13.74 -9.15
C ASP A 65 -11.93 -15.11 -9.23
N ILE A 66 -11.83 -15.71 -10.42
CA ILE A 66 -11.11 -16.97 -10.65
C ILE A 66 -9.61 -16.77 -10.40
N HIS A 67 -9.00 -15.74 -10.98
CA HIS A 67 -7.56 -15.51 -10.88
C HIS A 67 -7.14 -15.18 -9.45
N VAL A 68 -7.90 -14.34 -8.73
CA VAL A 68 -7.65 -14.04 -7.31
C VAL A 68 -7.72 -15.32 -6.48
N ARG A 69 -8.71 -16.19 -6.73
CA ARG A 69 -8.82 -17.48 -6.01
C ARG A 69 -7.65 -18.42 -6.32
N LEU A 70 -7.12 -18.42 -7.54
CA LEU A 70 -5.98 -19.26 -7.93
C LEU A 70 -4.65 -18.74 -7.38
N LEU A 71 -4.44 -17.43 -7.41
CA LEU A 71 -3.18 -16.79 -7.03
C LEU A 71 -3.06 -16.53 -5.52
N ALA A 72 -4.17 -16.21 -4.85
CA ALA A 72 -4.22 -15.94 -3.41
C ALA A 72 -5.10 -16.97 -2.68
N ALA A 73 -4.91 -18.25 -3.03
CA ALA A 73 -5.70 -19.35 -2.45
C ALA A 73 -5.44 -19.53 -0.95
N ARG A 74 -4.20 -19.30 -0.50
CA ARG A 74 -3.73 -19.47 0.89
C ARG A 74 -2.56 -18.53 1.18
N SER A 75 -2.34 -18.22 2.45
CA SER A 75 -1.11 -17.55 2.88
C SER A 75 0.13 -18.38 2.51
N PRO A 76 1.14 -17.79 1.84
CA PRO A 76 2.38 -18.48 1.53
C PRO A 76 3.11 -18.85 2.82
N ARG A 77 3.85 -19.96 2.75
CA ARG A 77 4.72 -20.42 3.83
C ARG A 77 6.17 -20.20 3.45
N ALA A 78 6.97 -19.74 4.39
CA ALA A 78 8.41 -19.61 4.21
C ALA A 78 9.08 -20.97 4.45
N LEU A 79 10.06 -21.30 3.62
CA LEU A 79 10.93 -22.47 3.76
C LEU A 79 12.32 -21.96 4.14
N PHE A 80 12.83 -22.39 5.30
CA PHE A 80 14.19 -22.04 5.71
C PHE A 80 15.08 -23.26 5.64
N SER A 81 16.18 -23.14 4.88
CA SER A 81 17.17 -24.21 4.75
C SER A 81 18.57 -23.66 5.00
N THR A 82 19.45 -24.54 5.48
CA THR A 82 20.85 -24.20 5.72
C THR A 82 21.74 -25.35 5.27
N MET A 83 22.91 -25.00 4.73
CA MET A 83 23.94 -25.96 4.36
C MET A 83 24.73 -26.44 5.58
N GLN A 84 24.76 -25.67 6.66
CA GLN A 84 25.53 -25.99 7.86
C GLN A 84 24.74 -26.96 8.77
N GLN A 85 25.33 -28.12 9.05
CA GLN A 85 24.66 -29.20 9.78
C GLN A 85 24.25 -28.78 11.21
N ASP A 86 25.10 -28.00 11.89
CA ASP A 86 24.85 -27.57 13.27
C ASP A 86 23.66 -26.61 13.39
N LEU A 87 23.33 -25.89 12.32
CA LEU A 87 22.25 -24.89 12.30
C LEU A 87 20.91 -25.46 11.82
N LYS A 88 20.84 -26.75 11.49
CA LYS A 88 19.60 -27.37 10.99
C LYS A 88 18.44 -27.24 11.97
N TRP A 89 18.69 -27.39 13.28
CA TRP A 89 17.65 -27.23 14.30
C TRP A 89 17.17 -25.78 14.38
N THR A 90 18.10 -24.82 14.30
CA THR A 90 17.79 -23.38 14.33
C THR A 90 16.97 -22.98 13.11
N ALA A 91 17.32 -23.49 11.92
CA ALA A 91 16.56 -23.25 10.70
C ALA A 91 15.12 -23.80 10.80
N ALA A 92 14.96 -25.02 11.33
CA ALA A 92 13.63 -25.61 11.56
C ALA A 92 12.78 -24.79 12.55
N ASN A 93 13.40 -24.29 13.62
CA ASN A 93 12.72 -23.44 14.60
C ASN A 93 12.34 -22.08 14.00
N LEU A 94 13.22 -21.47 13.21
CA LEU A 94 12.93 -20.22 12.52
C LEU A 94 11.79 -20.40 11.51
N GLU A 95 11.78 -21.51 10.77
CA GLU A 95 10.69 -21.85 9.86
C GLU A 95 9.36 -21.98 10.58
N LEU A 96 9.34 -22.64 11.74
CA LEU A 96 8.13 -22.77 12.54
C LEU A 96 7.66 -21.41 13.04
N ALA A 97 8.56 -20.59 13.59
CA ALA A 97 8.25 -19.27 14.12
C ALA A 97 7.72 -18.32 13.04
N VAL A 98 8.40 -18.22 11.90
CA VAL A 98 7.99 -17.31 10.81
C VAL A 98 6.66 -17.75 10.21
N ASN A 99 6.39 -19.05 10.12
CA ASN A 99 5.11 -19.54 9.59
C ASN A 99 3.91 -19.34 10.55
N GLN A 100 4.14 -18.93 11.81
CA GLN A 100 3.06 -18.50 12.71
C GLN A 100 2.57 -17.07 12.44
N ILE A 101 3.42 -16.22 11.83
CA ILE A 101 3.08 -14.81 11.59
C ILE A 101 1.92 -14.61 10.59
N PRO A 102 1.90 -15.25 9.39
CA PRO A 102 0.84 -15.01 8.41
C PRO A 102 -0.60 -15.23 8.90
N PRO A 103 -0.93 -16.28 9.68
CA PRO A 103 -2.27 -16.43 10.22
C PRO A 103 -2.59 -15.40 11.33
N GLU A 104 -1.62 -14.99 12.14
CA GLU A 104 -1.82 -13.98 13.20
C GLU A 104 -2.21 -12.62 12.62
N ILE A 105 -1.53 -12.20 11.55
CA ILE A 105 -1.78 -10.92 10.88
C ILE A 105 -2.88 -11.01 9.82
N LYS A 106 -3.53 -12.17 9.68
CA LYS A 106 -4.55 -12.45 8.63
C LYS A 106 -4.06 -12.12 7.21
N PHE A 107 -2.79 -12.44 6.92
CA PHE A 107 -2.12 -12.09 5.67
C PHE A 107 -2.86 -12.55 4.40
N GLU A 108 -3.67 -13.61 4.49
CA GLU A 108 -4.49 -14.09 3.39
C GLU A 108 -5.42 -13.01 2.83
N ILE A 109 -6.00 -12.18 3.69
CA ILE A 109 -6.93 -11.12 3.29
C ILE A 109 -6.16 -10.04 2.52
N THR A 110 -5.05 -9.57 3.10
CA THR A 110 -4.15 -8.59 2.49
C THR A 110 -3.59 -9.08 1.16
N LEU A 111 -3.20 -10.37 1.07
CA LEU A 111 -2.67 -10.95 -0.16
C LEU A 111 -3.72 -11.00 -1.27
N LYS A 112 -4.98 -11.31 -0.95
CA LYS A 112 -6.08 -11.25 -1.92
C LYS A 112 -6.28 -9.83 -2.46
N GLN A 113 -6.21 -8.82 -1.59
CA GLN A 113 -6.29 -7.42 -2.00
C GLN A 113 -5.09 -7.02 -2.87
N LEU A 114 -3.88 -7.44 -2.51
CA LEU A 114 -2.66 -7.19 -3.26
C LEU A 114 -2.73 -7.79 -4.68
N VAL A 115 -3.17 -9.05 -4.78
CA VAL A 115 -3.38 -9.72 -6.08
C VAL A 115 -4.47 -9.03 -6.89
N LEU A 116 -5.57 -8.61 -6.25
CA LEU A 116 -6.64 -7.89 -6.93
C LEU A 116 -6.14 -6.58 -7.53
N GLU A 117 -5.40 -5.78 -6.76
CA GLU A 117 -4.77 -4.54 -7.23
C GLU A 117 -3.77 -4.80 -8.37
N ALA A 118 -2.99 -5.89 -8.26
CA ALA A 118 -2.02 -6.28 -9.28
C ALA A 118 -2.66 -6.70 -10.62
N LEU A 119 -3.93 -7.12 -10.62
CA LEU A 119 -4.67 -7.40 -11.86
C LEU A 119 -5.08 -6.12 -12.60
N PHE A 120 -5.18 -4.98 -11.91
CA PHE A 120 -5.50 -3.67 -12.49
C PHE A 120 -4.27 -2.79 -12.74
N GLY A 121 -3.09 -3.18 -12.23
CA GLY A 121 -1.87 -2.41 -12.39
C GLY A 121 -0.73 -2.91 -11.50
N VAL A 122 0.01 -1.98 -10.91
CA VAL A 122 1.06 -2.30 -9.93
C VAL A 122 0.43 -2.30 -8.54
N SER A 123 0.72 -3.33 -7.76
CA SER A 123 0.37 -3.39 -6.34
C SER A 123 1.63 -3.36 -5.48
N VAL A 124 1.55 -2.63 -4.39
CA VAL A 124 2.61 -2.49 -3.40
C VAL A 124 2.02 -2.79 -2.03
N ALA A 125 2.78 -3.49 -1.20
CA ALA A 125 2.45 -3.64 0.21
C ALA A 125 3.50 -2.97 1.10
N LYS A 126 3.02 -2.27 2.12
CA LYS A 126 3.83 -1.77 3.22
C LYS A 126 3.92 -2.84 4.28
N VAL A 127 5.15 -3.18 4.68
CA VAL A 127 5.42 -4.09 5.79
C VAL A 127 6.05 -3.29 6.93
N GLY A 128 5.67 -3.59 8.16
CA GLY A 128 6.22 -2.90 9.32
C GLY A 128 6.01 -3.67 10.61
N LEU A 129 6.51 -3.10 11.70
CA LEU A 129 6.27 -3.54 13.07
C LEU A 129 5.55 -2.41 13.78
N HIS A 130 4.43 -2.69 14.45
CA HIS A 130 3.79 -1.75 15.35
C HIS A 130 3.93 -2.24 16.80
N SER A 131 4.17 -1.32 17.74
CA SER A 131 4.28 -1.67 19.15
C SER A 131 2.90 -2.04 19.69
N VAL A 132 2.76 -3.23 20.29
CA VAL A 132 1.48 -3.74 20.83
C VAL A 132 1.43 -3.63 22.34
N GLY A 133 2.59 -3.58 22.99
CA GLY A 133 2.70 -3.41 24.42
C GLY A 133 4.09 -3.77 24.92
N GLU A 134 4.20 -3.86 26.24
CA GLU A 134 5.45 -4.11 26.94
C GLU A 134 5.32 -5.38 27.80
N ILE A 135 6.24 -6.32 27.64
CA ILE A 135 6.33 -7.52 28.48
C ILE A 135 7.72 -7.51 29.11
N LEU A 136 7.78 -7.54 30.45
CA LEU A 136 9.02 -7.58 31.24
C LEU A 136 10.00 -6.43 30.93
N GLY A 137 9.50 -5.22 30.63
CA GLY A 137 10.36 -4.08 30.32
C GLY A 137 10.81 -4.00 28.85
N HIS A 138 10.31 -4.89 27.99
CA HIS A 138 10.60 -4.93 26.57
C HIS A 138 9.33 -4.69 25.76
N GLU A 139 9.35 -3.65 24.92
CA GLU A 139 8.33 -3.46 23.90
C GLU A 139 8.39 -4.63 22.91
N TYR A 140 7.24 -5.28 22.69
CA TYR A 140 7.12 -6.28 21.63
C TYR A 140 6.26 -5.71 20.51
N GLY A 141 6.79 -5.83 19.29
CA GLY A 141 6.11 -5.40 18.08
C GLY A 141 5.33 -6.54 17.45
N ALA A 142 4.15 -6.25 16.90
CA ALA A 142 3.48 -7.13 15.98
C ALA A 142 3.77 -6.69 14.54
N PRO A 143 4.10 -7.63 13.64
CA PRO A 143 4.19 -7.33 12.24
C PRO A 143 2.82 -6.97 11.66
N PHE A 144 2.81 -6.08 10.69
CA PHE A 144 1.62 -5.79 9.89
C PHE A 144 1.99 -5.71 8.42
N VAL A 145 0.99 -5.94 7.57
CA VAL A 145 1.11 -5.77 6.13
C VAL A 145 -0.14 -5.08 5.61
N ASP A 146 0.03 -3.91 5.01
CA ASP A 146 -1.04 -3.11 4.42
C ASP A 146 -0.83 -2.95 2.92
N VAL A 147 -1.92 -2.96 2.15
CA VAL A 147 -1.86 -2.70 0.70
C VAL A 147 -1.88 -1.18 0.47
N ILE A 148 -0.97 -0.71 -0.38
CA ILE A 148 -0.96 0.68 -0.86
C ILE A 148 -1.63 0.71 -2.23
N SER A 149 -2.70 1.51 -2.34
CA SER A 149 -3.37 1.77 -3.62
C SER A 149 -2.42 2.54 -4.57
N LEU A 150 -2.53 2.30 -5.88
CA LEU A 150 -1.73 3.01 -6.88
C LEU A 150 -1.98 4.53 -6.85
N ASP A 151 -3.16 4.95 -6.38
CA ASP A 151 -3.53 6.36 -6.26
C ASP A 151 -2.73 7.08 -5.16
N ASP A 152 -2.33 6.34 -4.13
CA ASP A 152 -1.58 6.84 -2.97
C ASP A 152 -0.08 6.56 -3.07
N LEU A 153 0.32 5.65 -3.97
CA LEU A 153 1.71 5.29 -4.16
C LEU A 153 2.49 6.47 -4.76
N VAL A 154 3.57 6.84 -4.07
CA VAL A 154 4.59 7.77 -4.56
C VAL A 154 5.87 6.97 -4.78
N ILE A 155 6.34 6.90 -6.02
CA ILE A 155 7.55 6.14 -6.38
C ILE A 155 8.38 6.95 -7.38
N ASP A 156 9.69 6.75 -7.42
CA ASP A 156 10.57 7.29 -8.45
C ASP A 156 10.31 6.62 -9.82
N MET A 157 9.60 7.30 -10.70
CA MET A 157 9.29 6.82 -12.05
C MET A 157 10.46 6.97 -13.05
N ALA A 158 11.57 7.60 -12.67
CA ALA A 158 12.76 7.68 -13.52
C ALA A 158 13.56 6.37 -13.48
N ALA A 159 13.42 5.59 -12.40
CA ALA A 159 14.06 4.30 -12.23
C ALA A 159 13.43 3.23 -13.13
N LYS A 160 14.26 2.49 -13.88
CA LYS A 160 13.82 1.34 -14.70
C LYS A 160 13.74 0.03 -13.92
N HIS A 161 14.40 -0.03 -12.77
CA HIS A 161 14.49 -1.20 -11.91
C HIS A 161 14.19 -0.77 -10.48
N ILE A 162 13.53 -1.64 -9.71
CA ILE A 162 13.16 -1.36 -8.32
C ILE A 162 14.39 -1.08 -7.45
N ASP A 163 15.52 -1.73 -7.73
CA ASP A 163 16.78 -1.54 -7.00
C ASP A 163 17.41 -0.14 -7.22
N HIS A 164 16.95 0.60 -8.23
CA HIS A 164 17.44 1.94 -8.55
C HIS A 164 16.49 3.05 -8.11
N VAL A 165 15.33 2.70 -7.55
CA VAL A 165 14.35 3.66 -7.02
C VAL A 165 14.99 4.43 -5.88
N GLN A 166 15.04 5.76 -6.00
CA GLN A 166 15.66 6.61 -4.97
C GLN A 166 14.73 6.92 -3.81
N TYR A 167 13.43 6.95 -4.07
CA TYR A 167 12.40 7.18 -3.06
C TYR A 167 11.13 6.41 -3.40
N MET A 168 10.48 5.95 -2.34
CA MET A 168 9.19 5.27 -2.41
C MET A 168 8.45 5.58 -1.12
N GLY A 169 7.16 5.89 -1.22
CA GLY A 169 6.31 6.27 -0.12
C GLY A 169 4.84 6.11 -0.47
N ASN A 170 3.99 6.45 0.48
CA ASN A 170 2.56 6.44 0.32
C ASN A 170 1.98 7.74 0.90
N ASP A 171 1.02 8.32 0.20
CA ASP A 171 0.15 9.38 0.70
C ASP A 171 -0.97 8.73 1.52
N TYR A 172 -1.31 9.30 2.68
CA TYR A 172 -2.39 8.77 3.51
C TYR A 172 -2.82 9.77 4.57
N TRP A 173 -4.08 9.64 4.97
CA TRP A 173 -4.67 10.44 6.02
C TRP A 173 -4.31 9.89 7.39
N LEU A 174 -4.04 10.82 8.32
CA LEU A 174 -3.79 10.54 9.73
C LEU A 174 -4.75 11.36 10.57
N ASN A 175 -5.16 10.80 11.72
CA ASN A 175 -5.96 11.56 12.67
C ASN A 175 -5.14 12.74 13.20
N TYR A 176 -5.75 13.92 13.16
CA TYR A 176 -5.09 15.15 13.59
C TYR A 176 -4.65 15.07 15.06
N GLU A 177 -5.49 14.51 15.93
CA GLU A 177 -5.19 14.34 17.36
C GLU A 177 -3.95 13.45 17.56
N ASP A 178 -3.92 12.27 16.93
CA ASP A 178 -2.78 11.33 16.99
C ASP A 178 -1.47 11.98 16.50
N VAL A 179 -1.53 12.80 15.44
CA VAL A 179 -0.37 13.54 14.93
C VAL A 179 0.09 14.62 15.91
N MET A 180 -0.83 15.28 16.61
CA MET A 180 -0.55 16.34 17.59
C MET A 180 -0.12 15.83 18.97
N GLU A 181 -0.37 14.55 19.27
CA GLU A 181 0.12 13.88 20.47
C GLU A 181 1.41 13.09 20.24
N SER A 182 1.61 12.56 19.03
CA SER A 182 2.76 11.70 18.69
C SER A 182 4.12 12.38 18.87
N GLU A 183 5.09 11.67 19.41
CA GLU A 183 6.46 12.17 19.52
C GLU A 183 7.22 12.19 18.18
N THR A 184 6.69 11.51 17.17
CA THR A 184 7.35 11.29 15.87
C THR A 184 7.37 12.57 15.03
N PHE A 185 6.37 13.44 15.19
CA PHE A 185 6.17 14.64 14.36
C PHE A 185 6.60 15.94 15.06
N LYS A 186 7.73 15.91 15.80
CA LYS A 186 8.28 17.08 16.51
C LYS A 186 9.04 18.02 15.55
N GLY A 187 8.31 18.85 14.79
CA GLY A 187 8.89 19.82 13.83
C GLY A 187 8.33 21.23 13.98
N LYS A 188 9.07 22.24 13.47
CA LYS A 188 8.67 23.67 13.52
C LYS A 188 7.31 23.95 12.86
N GLY A 189 6.91 23.15 11.87
CA GLY A 189 5.61 23.28 11.18
C GLY A 189 4.43 22.60 11.88
N ARG A 190 4.63 21.87 12.98
CA ARG A 190 3.55 21.13 13.67
C ARG A 190 2.45 22.06 14.18
N SER A 191 2.82 23.23 14.70
CA SER A 191 1.87 24.22 15.21
C SER A 191 1.06 24.92 14.11
N GLU A 192 1.46 24.77 12.85
CA GLU A 192 0.80 25.39 11.69
C GLU A 192 -0.14 24.42 10.97
N LEU A 193 -0.12 23.13 11.34
CA LEU A 193 -1.03 22.13 10.80
C LEU A 193 -2.48 22.47 11.17
N LYS A 194 -3.38 22.33 10.21
CA LYS A 194 -4.81 22.46 10.41
C LYS A 194 -5.49 21.15 10.01
N PRO A 195 -6.57 20.77 10.69
CA PRO A 195 -7.39 19.68 10.21
C PRO A 195 -7.94 20.05 8.83
N ASP A 196 -7.94 19.07 7.95
CA ASP A 196 -8.55 19.16 6.62
C ASP A 196 -9.63 18.09 6.51
N ASP A 197 -10.63 18.35 5.67
CA ASP A 197 -11.74 17.42 5.47
C ASP A 197 -11.27 16.29 4.54
N PHE A 198 -11.62 15.05 4.87
CA PHE A 198 -11.27 13.91 4.04
C PHE A 198 -11.90 14.07 2.65
N THR A 199 -11.05 14.09 1.63
CA THR A 199 -11.47 14.18 0.23
C THR A 199 -10.97 12.98 -0.56
N VAL A 200 -11.81 12.52 -1.49
CA VAL A 200 -11.51 11.38 -2.39
C VAL A 200 -10.98 11.87 -3.74
N GLN A 201 -10.70 13.17 -3.84
CA GLN A 201 -10.07 13.79 -5.00
C GLN A 201 -8.59 13.95 -4.71
N GLY A 202 -7.74 13.56 -5.66
CA GLY A 202 -6.30 13.80 -5.53
C GLY A 202 -5.97 15.29 -5.53
N GLU A 203 -4.76 15.63 -5.11
CA GLU A 203 -4.25 17.01 -5.02
C GLU A 203 -4.39 17.82 -6.33
N ALA A 204 -4.35 17.13 -7.49
CA ALA A 204 -4.55 17.73 -8.82
C ALA A 204 -6.02 17.70 -9.33
N GLY A 205 -6.99 17.37 -8.47
CA GLY A 205 -8.40 17.21 -8.84
C GLY A 205 -8.73 15.90 -9.58
N GLU A 206 -7.83 14.92 -9.51
CA GLU A 206 -8.00 13.61 -10.13
C GLU A 206 -9.00 12.74 -9.35
N LYS A 207 -9.88 12.01 -10.05
CA LYS A 207 -10.77 11.03 -9.42
C LYS A 207 -9.94 9.81 -8.96
N ARG A 208 -9.96 9.50 -7.67
CA ARG A 208 -9.35 8.28 -7.10
C ARG A 208 -10.28 7.08 -7.25
N ALA A 209 -9.72 5.87 -7.26
CA ALA A 209 -10.50 4.63 -7.30
C ALA A 209 -11.39 4.45 -6.06
N GLU A 210 -11.00 5.00 -4.91
CA GLU A 210 -11.82 5.04 -3.70
C GLU A 210 -13.14 5.80 -3.91
N GLY A 211 -13.16 6.76 -4.86
CA GLY A 211 -14.37 7.51 -5.24
C GLY A 211 -15.34 6.68 -6.08
N ILE A 212 -14.92 5.49 -6.51
CA ILE A 212 -15.75 4.45 -7.14
C ILE A 212 -16.37 3.54 -6.05
N SER A 213 -16.33 3.92 -4.78
CA SER A 213 -17.08 3.28 -3.69
C SER A 213 -18.44 3.95 -3.48
N VAL A 214 -19.50 3.15 -3.31
CA VAL A 214 -20.77 3.63 -2.76
C VAL A 214 -20.64 3.65 -1.25
N THR A 215 -20.62 4.84 -0.66
CA THR A 215 -20.97 5.02 0.74
C THR A 215 -22.43 4.61 0.92
N GLU A 216 -22.67 3.37 1.32
CA GLU A 216 -23.81 2.95 2.12
C GLU A 216 -23.46 1.63 2.82
N THR A 217 -23.06 1.75 4.09
CA THR A 217 -23.01 0.68 5.11
C THR A 217 -22.25 -0.60 4.75
N ALA A 218 -20.98 -0.67 5.18
CA ALA A 218 -20.37 -1.91 5.60
C ALA A 218 -19.84 -1.73 7.03
N GLU A 219 -20.76 -1.73 7.99
CA GLU A 219 -20.42 -2.27 9.31
C GLU A 219 -20.02 -3.74 9.09
N LEU A 220 -18.74 -4.04 9.32
CA LEU A 220 -18.24 -5.38 9.61
C LEU A 220 -17.66 -5.37 11.01
#